data_AF-A0A0F8ZLL2-F1
#
_entry.id   AF-A0A0F8ZLL2-F1
#
_cell.length_a   1.000
_cell.length_b   1.000
_cell.length_c   1.000
_cell.angle_alpha   90.00
_cell.angle_beta   90.00
_cell.angle_gamma   90.00
#
_symmetry.space_group_name_H-M   'P 1'
#
loop_
_entity.id
_entity.type
_entity.pdbx_description
1 polymer ?
#
loop_
_entity_poly.entity_id
_entity_poly.type
_entity_poly.pdbx_seq_one_letter_code
_entity_poly.pdbx_strand_id
1 'polypeptide(L)' 'IEQWWRDYIDRPAFRLDEEIVAHQAEYAALLRTNSNRHARRGHLKQLSRRLSGPLYCFMTTTAAAKKLLLAGPQERREAA' A
#
# COMPACT_ATOMS: atom_id res chain seq x y z
N ILE A 1 -10.11 19.59 5.21
CA ILE A 1 -9.50 18.60 6.13
C ILE A 1 -10.56 17.64 6.68
N GLU A 2 -11.69 18.12 7.21
CA GLU A 2 -12.73 17.24 7.77
C GLU A 2 -13.30 16.20 6.79
N GLN A 3 -13.59 16.59 5.54
CA GLN A 3 -14.16 15.65 4.56
C GLN A 3 -13.20 14.49 4.21
N TRP A 4 -11.89 14.77 4.17
CA TRP A 4 -10.89 13.74 3.85
C TRP A 4 -10.90 12.64 4.92
N TRP A 5 -10.96 13.00 6.20
CA TRP A 5 -11.02 12.03 7.29
C TRP A 5 -12.33 11.24 7.30
N ARG A 6 -13.45 11.88 6.94
CA ARG A 6 -14.73 11.19 6.75
C ARG A 6 -14.63 10.16 5.64
N ASP A 7 -14.13 10.56 4.48
CA ASP A 7 -13.93 9.65 3.34
C ASP A 7 -13.00 8.49 3.70
N TYR A 8 -11.94 8.76 4.46
CA TYR A 8 -11.01 7.74 4.95
C TYR A 8 -11.70 6.71 5.87
N ILE A 9 -12.65 7.13 6.69
CA ILE A 9 -13.40 6.23 7.61
C ILE A 9 -14.53 5.51 6.86
N ASP A 10 -15.29 6.23 6.05
CA ASP A 10 -16.56 5.77 5.49
C ASP A 10 -16.41 5.08 4.14
N ARG A 11 -15.31 5.32 3.41
CA ARG A 11 -15.11 4.81 2.03
C ARG A 11 -13.91 3.87 1.98
N PRO A 12 -14.14 2.54 2.06
CA PRO A 12 -13.07 1.54 2.00
C PRO A 12 -12.12 1.69 0.79
N ALA A 13 -12.66 1.88 -0.42
CA ALA A 13 -11.83 2.04 -1.61
C ALA A 13 -10.91 3.26 -1.51
N PHE A 14 -11.43 4.38 -0.99
CA PHE A 14 -10.64 5.60 -0.79
C PHE A 14 -9.51 5.38 0.22
N ARG A 15 -9.79 4.77 1.36
CA ARG A 15 -8.76 4.40 2.34
C ARG A 15 -7.68 3.52 1.72
N LEU A 16 -8.07 2.52 0.92
CA LEU A 16 -7.13 1.62 0.28
C LEU A 16 -6.20 2.38 -0.66
N ASP A 17 -6.73 3.31 -1.46
CA ASP A 17 -5.93 4.15 -2.37
C ASP A 17 -4.91 5.02 -1.61
N GLU A 18 -5.35 5.68 -0.53
CA GLU A 18 -4.50 6.49 0.33
C GLU A 18 -3.39 5.65 0.98
N GLU A 19 -3.75 4.46 1.48
CA GLU A 19 -2.80 3.55 2.13
C GLU A 19 -1.78 2.94 1.16
N ILE A 20 -2.17 2.67 -0.10
CA ILE A 20 -1.22 2.27 -1.15
C ILE A 20 -0.18 3.36 -1.36
N VAL A 21 -0.59 4.62 -1.49
CA VAL A 21 0.34 5.75 -1.70
C VAL A 21 1.28 5.90 -0.50
N ALA A 22 0.76 5.80 0.72
CA ALA A 22 1.56 5.86 1.94
C ALA A 22 2.60 4.72 1.99
N HIS A 23 2.19 3.48 1.74
CA HIS A 23 3.09 2.32 1.77
C HIS A 23 4.11 2.33 0.62
N GLN A 24 3.78 2.90 -0.54
CA GLN A 24 4.74 3.12 -1.64
C GLN A 24 5.84 4.12 -1.23
N ALA A 25 5.46 5.23 -0.59
CA ALA A 25 6.40 6.20 -0.06
C ALA A 25 7.29 5.59 1.04
N GLU A 26 6.70 4.79 1.96
CA GLU A 26 7.44 4.04 2.98
C GLU A 26 8.43 3.06 2.34
N TYR A 27 8.01 2.32 1.31
CA TYR A 27 8.88 1.39 0.59
C TYR A 27 10.05 2.13 -0.06
N ALA A 28 9.79 3.22 -0.77
CA ALA A 28 10.83 4.04 -1.38
C ALA A 28 11.83 4.56 -0.33
N ALA A 29 11.35 5.02 0.82
CA ALA A 29 12.20 5.48 1.92
C ALA A 29 13.09 4.35 2.48
N LEU A 30 12.53 3.16 2.72
CA LEU A 30 13.28 1.99 3.18
C LEU A 30 14.40 1.60 2.19
N LEU A 31 14.12 1.67 0.89
CA LEU A 31 15.12 1.37 -0.14
C LEU A 31 16.25 2.39 -0.21
N ARG A 32 16.07 3.63 0.25
CA ARG A 32 17.16 4.60 0.35
C ARG A 32 18.17 4.21 1.44
N THR A 33 17.72 3.55 2.50
CA THR A 33 18.58 3.10 3.60
C THR A 33 19.21 1.72 3.37
N ASN A 34 18.51 0.80 2.69
CA ASN A 34 19.02 -0.53 2.38
C ASN A 34 18.35 -1.13 1.14
N SER A 35 19.06 -1.10 0.00
CA SER A 35 18.52 -1.46 -1.32
C SER A 35 18.90 -2.86 -1.79
N ASN A 36 19.53 -3.68 -0.95
CA ASN A 36 19.95 -5.02 -1.37
C ASN A 36 18.74 -5.91 -1.69
N ARG A 37 18.95 -6.96 -2.50
CA ARG A 37 17.86 -7.83 -2.99
C ARG A 37 17.05 -8.48 -1.86
N HIS A 38 17.72 -8.89 -0.78
CA HIS A 38 17.06 -9.52 0.36
C HIS A 38 16.23 -8.51 1.15
N ALA A 39 16.76 -7.30 1.36
CA ALA A 39 16.07 -6.19 2.01
C ALA A 39 14.83 -5.77 1.21
N ARG A 40 14.96 -5.55 -0.10
CA ARG A 40 13.83 -5.28 -1.02
C ARG A 40 12.69 -6.26 -0.85
N ARG A 41 13.00 -7.56 -0.91
CA ARG A 41 12.00 -8.62 -0.74
C ARG A 41 11.40 -8.64 0.67
N GLY A 42 12.22 -8.38 1.69
CA GLY A 42 11.78 -8.30 3.09
C GLY A 42 10.81 -7.14 3.32
N HIS A 43 11.19 -5.93 2.92
CA HIS A 43 10.37 -4.73 3.03
C HIS A 43 9.06 -4.86 2.25
N LEU A 44 9.11 -5.33 1.01
CA LEU A 44 7.90 -5.57 0.23
C LEU A 44 6.97 -6.58 0.93
N LYS A 45 7.50 -7.70 1.44
CA LYS A 45 6.71 -8.68 2.18
C LYS A 45 6.07 -8.08 3.43
N GLN A 46 6.82 -7.26 4.18
CA GLN A 46 6.34 -6.60 5.39
C GLN A 46 5.19 -5.64 5.09
N LEU A 47 5.39 -4.73 4.14
CA LEU A 47 4.42 -3.71 3.78
C LEU A 47 3.17 -4.34 3.16
N SER A 48 3.33 -5.32 2.27
CA SER A 48 2.16 -6.03 1.70
C SER A 48 1.35 -6.78 2.75
N ARG A 49 1.97 -7.28 3.83
CA ARG A 49 1.26 -7.92 4.95
C ARG A 49 0.53 -6.94 5.84
N ARG A 50 1.05 -5.72 6.00
CA ARG A 50 0.36 -4.64 6.73
C ARG A 50 -0.87 -4.21 5.96
N LEU A 51 -0.71 -3.92 4.67
CA LEU A 51 -1.80 -3.49 3.78
C LEU A 51 -2.93 -4.52 3.65
N SER A 52 -2.59 -5.81 3.58
CA SER A 52 -3.57 -6.91 3.53
C SER A 52 -4.04 -7.41 4.91
N GLY A 53 -3.56 -6.79 5.99
CA GLY A 53 -3.77 -7.26 7.36
C GLY A 53 -5.08 -6.77 7.99
N PRO A 54 -5.35 -7.21 9.23
CA PRO A 54 -6.55 -6.81 9.98
C PRO A 54 -6.58 -5.31 10.30
N LEU A 55 -5.42 -4.62 10.31
CA LEU A 55 -5.34 -3.18 10.53
C LEU A 55 -6.22 -2.40 9.55
N TYR A 56 -6.29 -2.87 8.31
CA TYR A 56 -7.14 -2.32 7.25
C TYR A 56 -8.25 -3.29 6.89
N CYS A 57 -8.78 -4.05 7.84
CA CYS A 57 -9.94 -4.93 7.66
C CYS A 57 -9.85 -5.88 6.46
N PHE A 58 -8.66 -6.38 6.10
CA PHE A 58 -8.46 -7.31 4.98
C PHE A 58 -8.98 -6.80 3.62
N MET A 59 -8.89 -5.50 3.36
CA MET A 59 -9.34 -4.86 2.12
C MET A 59 -8.70 -5.38 0.84
N THR A 60 -7.53 -6.03 0.94
CA THR A 60 -6.84 -6.61 -0.20
C THR A 60 -6.11 -7.89 0.21
N THR A 61 -5.69 -8.69 -0.76
CA THR A 61 -4.87 -9.88 -0.51
C THR A 61 -3.39 -9.52 -0.50
N THR A 62 -2.56 -10.32 0.16
CA THR A 62 -1.09 -10.10 0.16
C THR A 62 -0.50 -10.13 -1.26
N ALA A 63 -1.06 -10.95 -2.16
CA ALA A 63 -0.61 -11.03 -3.54
C ALA A 63 -0.97 -9.76 -4.33
N ALA A 64 -2.20 -9.26 -4.18
CA ALA A 64 -2.64 -8.01 -4.78
C ALA A 64 -1.88 -6.81 -4.20
N ALA A 65 -1.70 -6.75 -2.88
CA ALA A 65 -0.91 -5.72 -2.20
C ALA A 65 0.52 -5.62 -2.77
N LYS A 66 1.20 -6.74 -3.02
CA LYS A 66 2.53 -6.71 -3.65
C LYS A 66 2.52 -6.04 -5.02
N LYS A 67 1.51 -6.34 -5.84
CA LYS A 67 1.37 -5.72 -7.17
C LYS A 67 1.11 -4.23 -7.02
N LEU A 68 0.17 -3.84 -6.15
CA LEU A 68 -0.18 -2.44 -5.90
C LEU A 68 1.00 -1.61 -5.39
N LEU A 69 1.83 -2.16 -4.50
CA LEU A 69 3.02 -1.45 -3.99
C LEU A 69 4.14 -1.30 -5.02
N LEU A 70 4.14 -2.11 -6.09
CA LEU A 70 5.10 -2.01 -7.18
C LEU A 70 4.55 -1.28 -8.40
N ALA A 71 3.23 -1.14 -8.51
CA ALA A 71 2.54 -0.51 -9.62
C ALA A 71 2.74 1.01 -9.64
N GLY A 72 2.87 1.56 -10.84
CA GLY A 72 2.90 3.01 -11.06
C GLY A 72 1.52 3.65 -10.82
N PRO A 73 1.43 4.98 -10.61
CA PRO A 73 0.17 5.68 -10.38
C PRO A 73 -0.90 5.43 -11.45
N GLN A 74 -0.48 5.25 -12.70
CA GLN A 74 -1.34 5.06 -13.87
C GLN A 74 -2.00 3.67 -13.93
N GLU A 75 -1.36 2.62 -13.42
CA GLU A 75 -1.84 1.23 -13.51
C GLU A 75 -2.99 0.92 -12.53
N ARG A 76 -3.29 1.83 -11.59
CA ARG A 76 -4.31 1.66 -10.54
C ARG A 76 -5.75 1.79 -11.03
N ARG A 77 -5.99 2.48 -12.15
CA ARG A 77 -7.34 2.78 -12.66
C ARG A 77 -7.93 1.67 -13.53
N GLU A 78 -7.12 0.73 -14.01
CA GLU A 78 -7.53 -0.35 -14.92
C GLU A 78 -7.79 -1.68 -14.19
N ALA A 79 -7.50 -1.76 -12.89
CA ALA A 79 -7.61 -2.96 -12.07
C ALA A 79 -8.81 -2.96 -11.09
N ALA A 80 -9.68 -1.95 -11.18
CA ALA A 80 -10.91 -1.79 -10.39
C ALA A 80 -12.14 -2.10 -11.26
#